data_AF-U9SZL4-F1
#
_entry.id   AF-U9SZL4-F1
#
_cell.length_a   1.000
_cell.length_b   1.000
_cell.length_c   1.000
_cell.angle_alpha   90.00
_cell.angle_beta   90.00
_cell.angle_gamma   90.00
#
_symmetry.space_group_name_H-M   'P 1'
#
loop_
_entity.id
_entity.type
_entity.pdbx_description
1 polymer ?
#
loop_
_entity_poly.entity_id
_entity_poly.type
_entity_poly.pdbx_seq_one_letter_code
_entity_poly.pdbx_strand_id
1 'polypeptide(L)'
;MTIPIKQERKNTWSTFFQQKQPLASPSSVRKIGGWLSRKSLEGDGNGLEYFYINCSIPCSIAIFGKTIEPIQINVDPFFSFQKSHGPNFQLDNPQLVESFTISLGNQVKSTHNLRLLVSDTEDLLSSSNDARDMAYRAQTAANLYSQNLTAVVLLLTPNDWPKYKLGESANKAFFKRCKESTDFHFEDVESQFDAIEKDFTTSDHTVYSVQEGDFFITRHSNLPLVHIVFHLVIEFESIQKSELTYRSNAINGLRNILKIIDRFDITSISLPILLLPSDIDIFTATDQTDENMLIKRGELVLKCTKGFMMNNVSVPKHVTEKEQETKTVTFLLNKDVSEQQFNNFRQLLTGIFRAS
;
A
#
# COMPACT_ATOMS: atom_id res chain seq x y z
N MET A 1 -54.98 -16.04 -20.50
CA MET A 1 -53.66 -16.25 -21.14
C MET A 1 -52.81 -15.04 -20.78
N THR A 2 -52.08 -15.13 -19.67
CA THR A 2 -51.28 -14.02 -19.13
C THR A 2 -50.15 -14.64 -18.31
N ILE A 3 -48.91 -14.35 -18.72
CA ILE A 3 -47.67 -14.90 -18.18
C ILE A 3 -47.27 -14.07 -16.95
N PRO A 4 -46.98 -14.66 -15.77
CA PRO A 4 -46.40 -13.91 -14.67
C PRO A 4 -44.87 -13.87 -14.80
N ILE A 5 -44.31 -12.66 -14.84
CA ILE A 5 -42.87 -12.41 -14.80
C ILE A 5 -42.40 -12.47 -13.34
N LYS A 6 -41.31 -13.21 -13.15
CA LYS A 6 -40.66 -13.60 -11.90
C LYS A 6 -40.16 -12.36 -11.13
N GLN A 7 -40.54 -12.27 -9.86
CA GLN A 7 -40.01 -11.34 -8.87
C GLN A 7 -38.49 -11.52 -8.70
N GLU A 8 -37.71 -10.47 -8.97
CA GLU A 8 -36.32 -10.37 -8.53
C GLU A 8 -36.24 -10.23 -7.01
N ARG A 9 -35.47 -11.12 -6.38
CA ARG A 9 -35.15 -11.07 -4.96
C ARG A 9 -34.17 -9.92 -4.72
N LYS A 10 -34.60 -8.94 -3.92
CA LYS A 10 -33.72 -7.96 -3.28
C LYS A 10 -32.78 -8.68 -2.31
N ASN A 11 -31.48 -8.67 -2.59
CA ASN A 11 -30.46 -9.20 -1.69
C ASN A 11 -30.40 -8.34 -0.41
N THR A 12 -30.71 -8.99 0.70
CA THR A 12 -30.88 -8.37 2.03
C THR A 12 -29.63 -8.62 2.86
N TRP A 13 -28.85 -7.57 3.15
CA TRP A 13 -27.67 -7.58 4.02
C TRP A 13 -28.05 -7.41 5.51
N SER A 14 -28.72 -8.37 6.15
CA SER A 14 -29.08 -8.17 7.58
C SER A 14 -29.23 -9.38 8.51
N THR A 15 -28.80 -10.60 8.19
CA THR A 15 -28.93 -11.71 9.16
C THR A 15 -27.75 -12.67 9.14
N PHE A 16 -26.71 -12.40 9.94
CA PHE A 16 -25.69 -13.41 10.27
C PHE A 16 -24.96 -13.16 11.60
N PHE A 17 -25.68 -12.75 12.66
CA PHE A 17 -25.13 -12.76 14.02
C PHE A 17 -26.09 -13.41 15.01
N GLN A 18 -25.93 -14.72 15.20
CA GLN A 18 -26.36 -15.40 16.44
C GLN A 18 -25.66 -16.76 16.56
N GLN A 19 -24.54 -16.82 17.28
CA GLN A 19 -24.21 -17.88 18.25
C GLN A 19 -22.84 -17.62 18.92
N LYS A 20 -22.83 -17.62 20.26
CA LYS A 20 -21.65 -17.55 21.15
C LYS A 20 -21.50 -18.87 21.89
N GLN A 21 -20.27 -19.37 22.09
CA GLN A 21 -19.80 -20.08 23.31
C GLN A 21 -18.24 -20.04 23.44
N PRO A 22 -17.65 -20.15 24.66
CA PRO A 22 -16.33 -19.58 24.99
C PRO A 22 -15.25 -20.60 25.47
N LEU A 23 -13.95 -20.23 25.45
CA LEU A 23 -12.90 -20.84 26.33
C LEU A 23 -11.59 -20.01 26.48
N ALA A 24 -11.29 -19.71 27.76
CA ALA A 24 -10.05 -19.46 28.55
C ALA A 24 -8.75 -18.78 28.03
N SER A 25 -8.22 -17.97 28.97
CA SER A 25 -7.08 -17.04 29.13
C SER A 25 -5.63 -17.61 29.22
N PRO A 26 -4.56 -16.85 29.61
CA PRO A 26 -4.09 -15.49 29.22
C PRO A 26 -2.55 -15.43 28.93
N SER A 27 -2.06 -14.34 28.31
CA SER A 27 -0.80 -13.71 28.77
C SER A 27 -0.70 -12.24 28.32
N SER A 28 -0.04 -11.44 29.15
CA SER A 28 -0.10 -9.99 29.27
C SER A 28 0.55 -9.22 28.11
N VAL A 29 -0.20 -8.32 27.48
CA VAL A 29 0.33 -7.26 26.61
C VAL A 29 -0.05 -5.90 27.20
N ARG A 30 0.94 -5.02 27.31
CA ARG A 30 0.82 -3.67 27.86
C ARG A 30 -0.13 -2.85 26.99
N LYS A 31 -1.15 -2.30 27.64
CA LYS A 31 -2.23 -1.49 27.06
C LYS A 31 -1.69 -0.12 26.69
N ILE A 32 -1.87 0.27 25.43
CA ILE A 32 -1.90 1.66 24.99
C ILE A 32 -3.39 1.98 24.86
N GLY A 33 -3.93 2.71 25.83
CA GLY A 33 -5.27 3.26 25.77
C GLY A 33 -5.25 4.55 24.96
N GLY A 34 -6.23 4.75 24.08
CA GLY A 34 -6.35 6.05 23.43
C GLY A 34 -7.27 6.23 22.22
N TRP A 35 -7.87 5.21 21.61
CA TRP A 35 -8.88 5.43 20.54
C TRP A 35 -10.07 4.47 20.67
N LEU A 36 -10.87 4.73 21.69
CA LEU A 36 -12.23 4.21 21.88
C LEU A 36 -13.05 5.36 22.47
N SER A 37 -13.85 6.04 21.66
CA SER A 37 -14.89 6.90 22.21
C SER A 37 -15.95 6.01 22.87
N ARG A 38 -15.97 6.06 24.20
CA ARG A 38 -16.80 5.23 25.08
C ARG A 38 -18.21 5.80 25.14
N LYS A 39 -19.14 5.27 24.34
CA LYS A 39 -20.56 5.34 24.71
C LYS A 39 -20.90 4.11 25.55
N SER A 40 -20.95 4.34 26.86
CA SER A 40 -21.52 3.38 27.82
C SER A 40 -23.02 3.28 27.54
N LEU A 41 -23.44 2.19 26.91
CA LEU A 41 -24.77 1.63 27.17
C LEU A 41 -24.53 0.53 28.19
N GLU A 42 -25.04 0.75 29.39
CA GLU A 42 -25.07 -0.25 30.45
C GLU A 42 -25.72 -1.53 29.93
N GLY A 43 -25.08 -2.68 30.13
CA GLY A 43 -25.66 -3.99 29.82
C GLY A 43 -24.66 -5.03 29.34
N ASP A 44 -24.16 -5.80 30.30
CA ASP A 44 -23.57 -7.14 30.22
C ASP A 44 -22.32 -7.39 29.35
N GLY A 45 -21.21 -7.52 30.09
CA GLY A 45 -19.89 -7.90 29.61
C GLY A 45 -19.88 -9.25 28.92
N ASN A 46 -19.66 -9.22 27.61
CA ASN A 46 -19.11 -10.31 26.81
C ASN A 46 -18.50 -9.68 25.55
N GLY A 47 -17.22 -9.30 25.63
CA GLY A 47 -16.47 -8.67 24.54
C GLY A 47 -16.41 -9.55 23.29
N LEU A 48 -17.20 -9.19 22.29
CA LEU A 48 -16.93 -9.48 20.88
C LEU A 48 -16.77 -8.11 20.20
N GLU A 49 -15.59 -7.86 19.64
CA GLU A 49 -15.30 -6.63 18.89
C GLU A 49 -15.84 -6.75 17.47
N TYR A 50 -16.72 -5.81 17.09
CA TYR A 50 -17.10 -5.54 15.70
C TYR A 50 -16.39 -4.27 15.24
N PHE A 51 -15.63 -4.35 14.15
CA PHE A 51 -15.03 -3.20 13.49
C PHE A 51 -16.09 -2.53 12.60
N TYR A 52 -16.57 -1.35 12.97
CA TYR A 52 -17.37 -0.48 12.10
C TYR A 52 -16.51 0.66 11.58
N ILE A 53 -16.41 0.79 10.26
CA ILE A 53 -15.91 2.01 9.61
C ILE A 53 -17.10 2.96 9.55
N ASN A 54 -17.08 4.00 10.38
CA ASN A 54 -18.13 4.98 10.42
C ASN A 54 -17.95 5.97 9.26
N CYS A 55 -18.64 5.72 8.14
CA CYS A 55 -18.83 6.72 7.10
C CYS A 55 -20.12 7.49 7.44
N SER A 56 -19.97 8.75 7.82
CA SER A 56 -21.08 9.71 7.96
C SER A 56 -20.48 11.07 7.67
N ILE A 57 -20.77 11.69 6.51
CA ILE A 57 -21.91 12.59 6.27
C ILE A 57 -22.15 12.71 4.74
N PRO A 58 -23.36 13.06 4.27
CA PRO A 58 -23.80 12.84 2.89
C PRO A 58 -23.56 14.08 2.01
N CYS A 59 -22.82 13.93 0.91
CA CYS A 59 -22.86 14.90 -0.17
C CYS A 59 -23.95 14.51 -1.17
N SER A 60 -25.09 15.16 -1.02
CA SER A 60 -26.09 15.26 -2.09
C SER A 60 -25.53 16.16 -3.19
N ILE A 61 -25.09 15.58 -4.30
CA ILE A 61 -25.00 16.30 -5.57
C ILE A 61 -25.83 15.56 -6.59
N ALA A 62 -26.97 16.17 -6.93
CA ALA A 62 -27.79 15.78 -8.06
C ALA A 62 -26.99 15.99 -9.36
N ILE A 63 -26.83 14.92 -10.15
CA ILE A 63 -26.40 15.05 -11.55
C ILE A 63 -27.64 14.86 -12.42
N PHE A 64 -28.18 15.98 -12.90
CA PHE A 64 -29.08 16.00 -14.05
C PHE A 64 -28.30 15.56 -15.31
N GLY A 65 -28.98 14.78 -16.15
CA GLY A 65 -28.35 13.88 -17.11
C GLY A 65 -27.57 14.49 -18.28
N LYS A 66 -26.73 13.65 -18.87
CA LYS A 66 -26.99 12.98 -20.15
C LYS A 66 -26.18 11.69 -20.17
N THR A 67 -26.81 10.62 -20.66
CA THR A 67 -26.19 9.32 -20.96
C THR A 67 -24.92 9.52 -21.80
N ILE A 68 -23.76 9.34 -21.19
CA ILE A 68 -22.52 9.13 -21.91
C ILE A 68 -22.45 7.63 -22.17
N GLU A 69 -22.59 7.24 -23.44
CA GLU A 69 -22.33 5.87 -23.86
C GLU A 69 -20.91 5.47 -23.44
N PRO A 70 -20.70 4.24 -22.94
CA PRO A 70 -19.38 3.81 -22.51
C PRO A 70 -18.46 3.77 -23.74
N ILE A 71 -17.50 4.70 -23.79
CA ILE A 71 -16.35 4.58 -24.67
C ILE A 71 -15.57 3.38 -24.15
N GLN A 72 -15.68 2.24 -24.83
CA GLN A 72 -14.80 1.11 -24.63
C GLN A 72 -13.39 1.51 -25.06
N ILE A 73 -12.62 2.08 -24.15
CA ILE A 73 -11.17 2.15 -24.29
C ILE A 73 -10.67 0.78 -23.89
N ASN A 74 -10.44 -0.08 -24.88
CA ASN A 74 -9.76 -1.33 -24.69
C ASN A 74 -8.28 -1.02 -24.42
N VAL A 75 -7.94 -0.77 -23.15
CA VAL A 75 -6.56 -0.80 -22.67
C VAL A 75 -6.31 -2.20 -22.15
N ASP A 76 -5.69 -3.03 -22.99
CA ASP A 76 -5.22 -4.36 -22.59
C ASP A 76 -4.36 -4.22 -21.31
N PRO A 77 -4.65 -4.94 -20.21
CA PRO A 77 -3.83 -4.89 -18.98
C PRO A 77 -2.47 -5.60 -19.12
N PHE A 78 -2.09 -6.00 -20.33
CA PHE A 78 -0.97 -6.89 -20.60
C PHE A 78 -0.06 -6.26 -21.65
N PHE A 79 0.92 -5.46 -21.23
CA PHE A 79 2.05 -5.15 -22.11
C PHE A 79 2.98 -6.35 -22.16
N SER A 80 2.66 -7.29 -23.05
CA SER A 80 3.64 -8.20 -23.64
C SER A 80 4.58 -7.39 -24.53
N PHE A 81 5.88 -7.46 -24.27
CA PHE A 81 6.90 -6.89 -25.14
C PHE A 81 6.97 -7.72 -26.43
N GLN A 82 6.18 -7.38 -27.45
CA GLN A 82 6.39 -7.88 -28.80
C GLN A 82 7.17 -6.84 -29.61
N LYS A 83 8.31 -7.28 -30.16
CA LYS A 83 9.10 -6.57 -31.16
C LYS A 83 8.24 -6.32 -32.40
N SER A 84 7.83 -5.07 -32.65
CA SER A 84 7.44 -4.61 -33.98
C SER A 84 8.14 -3.28 -34.28
N HIS A 85 8.74 -3.19 -35.47
CA HIS A 85 9.61 -2.10 -35.90
C HIS A 85 8.82 -0.83 -36.25
N GLY A 86 9.23 0.31 -35.68
CA GLY A 86 8.96 1.69 -36.13
C GLY A 86 8.26 2.60 -35.11
N PRO A 87 8.41 3.94 -35.20
CA PRO A 87 9.65 4.72 -35.34
C PRO A 87 10.32 4.95 -33.97
N ASN A 88 11.62 5.26 -33.96
CA ASN A 88 12.43 5.49 -32.76
C ASN A 88 11.83 6.56 -31.84
N PHE A 89 11.25 6.12 -30.73
CA PHE A 89 11.04 6.98 -29.56
C PHE A 89 12.01 6.50 -28.48
N GLN A 90 13.06 7.29 -28.26
CA GLN A 90 13.97 7.13 -27.12
C GLN A 90 13.13 7.15 -25.85
N LEU A 91 12.98 5.99 -25.22
CA LEU A 91 12.76 5.89 -23.79
C LEU A 91 14.06 6.41 -23.16
N ASP A 92 14.02 7.67 -22.70
CA ASP A 92 15.11 8.24 -21.93
C ASP A 92 15.31 7.40 -20.66
N ASN A 93 16.44 6.70 -20.64
CA ASN A 93 16.92 5.71 -19.69
C ASN A 93 16.30 4.29 -19.78
N PRO A 94 17.09 3.23 -20.01
CA PRO A 94 16.61 1.85 -19.83
C PRO A 94 16.35 1.65 -18.34
N GLN A 95 15.10 1.88 -17.92
CA GLN A 95 14.70 1.61 -16.55
C GLN A 95 14.89 0.11 -16.31
N LEU A 96 15.78 -0.25 -15.38
CA LEU A 96 16.02 -1.64 -15.03
C LEU A 96 14.77 -2.17 -14.31
N VAL A 97 14.02 -3.01 -15.02
CA VAL A 97 12.77 -3.61 -14.54
C VAL A 97 12.80 -5.10 -14.79
N GLU A 98 12.45 -5.86 -13.76
CA GLU A 98 12.16 -7.28 -13.88
C GLU A 98 10.76 -7.54 -13.32
N SER A 99 9.98 -8.41 -13.96
CA SER A 99 8.71 -8.88 -13.42
C SER A 99 8.58 -10.37 -13.62
N PHE A 100 8.07 -11.07 -12.61
CA PHE A 100 7.78 -12.49 -12.72
C PHE A 100 6.56 -12.84 -11.88
N THR A 101 5.80 -13.82 -12.37
CA THR A 101 4.61 -14.34 -11.70
C THR A 101 4.99 -15.57 -10.89
N ILE A 102 4.50 -15.63 -9.66
CA ILE A 102 4.67 -16.77 -8.76
C ILE A 102 3.32 -17.25 -8.25
N SER A 103 3.27 -18.52 -7.86
CA SER A 103 2.13 -19.10 -7.14
C SER A 103 2.62 -19.54 -5.77
N LEU A 104 2.05 -18.97 -4.71
CA LEU A 104 2.44 -19.24 -3.33
C LEU A 104 1.32 -19.94 -2.57
N GLY A 105 1.66 -20.88 -1.70
CA GLY A 105 0.75 -21.57 -0.79
C GLY A 105 0.84 -23.10 -0.86
N ASN A 106 0.55 -23.76 0.26
CA ASN A 106 0.72 -25.21 0.40
C ASN A 106 -0.48 -26.00 -0.16
N GLN A 107 -1.70 -25.62 0.23
CA GLN A 107 -2.94 -26.31 -0.16
C GLN A 107 -3.76 -25.51 -1.17
N VAL A 108 -3.89 -24.20 -0.95
CA VAL A 108 -4.45 -23.24 -1.89
C VAL A 108 -3.28 -22.43 -2.43
N LYS A 109 -3.19 -22.29 -3.76
CA LYS A 109 -2.15 -21.47 -4.40
C LYS A 109 -2.77 -20.13 -4.78
N SER A 110 -2.15 -19.04 -4.34
CA SER A 110 -2.49 -17.69 -4.77
C SER A 110 -1.43 -17.18 -5.73
N THR A 111 -1.87 -16.67 -6.88
CA THR A 111 -1.01 -16.08 -7.90
C THR A 111 -0.66 -14.65 -7.51
N HIS A 112 0.62 -14.32 -7.61
CA HIS A 112 1.14 -12.99 -7.33
C HIS A 112 2.12 -12.55 -8.42
N ASN A 113 2.07 -11.27 -8.78
CA ASN A 113 3.05 -10.65 -9.64
C ASN A 113 4.08 -9.92 -8.78
N LEU A 114 5.34 -10.31 -8.91
CA LEU A 114 6.45 -9.62 -8.28
C LEU A 114 7.18 -8.77 -9.31
N ARG A 115 7.47 -7.53 -8.95
CA ARG A 115 8.24 -6.60 -9.79
C ARG A 115 9.42 -6.05 -9.00
N LEU A 116 10.60 -6.04 -9.61
CA LEU A 116 11.75 -5.27 -9.17
C LEU A 116 11.91 -4.09 -10.12
N LEU A 117 11.94 -2.88 -9.58
CA LEU A 117 11.90 -1.66 -10.36
C LEU A 117 12.96 -0.68 -9.84
N VAL A 118 13.86 -0.24 -10.71
CA VAL A 118 14.73 0.91 -10.42
C VAL A 118 13.94 2.18 -10.65
N SER A 119 13.46 2.77 -9.57
CA SER A 119 12.63 3.97 -9.56
C SER A 119 12.61 4.50 -8.14
N ASP A 120 12.66 5.82 -8.00
CA ASP A 120 12.35 6.44 -6.72
C ASP A 120 10.83 6.60 -6.58
N THR A 121 10.33 6.70 -5.34
CA THR A 121 8.91 6.93 -5.07
C THR A 121 8.40 8.21 -5.71
N GLU A 122 9.26 9.20 -5.92
CA GLU A 122 8.93 10.44 -6.62
C GLU A 122 8.66 10.22 -8.12
N ASP A 123 9.39 9.31 -8.78
CA ASP A 123 9.17 8.98 -10.18
C ASP A 123 7.84 8.28 -10.40
N LEU A 124 7.43 7.42 -9.46
CA LEU A 124 6.12 6.75 -9.52
C LEU A 124 4.97 7.76 -9.51
N LEU A 125 5.17 8.90 -8.84
CA LEU A 125 4.17 9.95 -8.71
C LEU A 125 4.29 11.00 -9.82
N SER A 126 5.35 10.97 -10.62
CA SER A 126 5.64 11.94 -11.67
C SER A 126 5.50 11.34 -13.08
N SER A 127 4.64 11.90 -13.92
CA SER A 127 4.76 11.76 -15.37
C SER A 127 5.31 13.05 -15.97
N SER A 128 6.12 12.89 -17.02
CA SER A 128 6.57 13.98 -17.89
C SER A 128 5.53 14.33 -18.98
N ASN A 129 4.47 13.54 -19.11
CA ASN A 129 3.46 13.67 -20.16
C ASN A 129 2.07 13.89 -19.57
N ASP A 130 1.53 15.08 -19.76
CA ASP A 130 0.23 15.52 -19.26
C ASP A 130 -0.93 14.62 -19.72
N ALA A 131 -0.89 14.13 -20.96
CA ALA A 131 -1.93 13.26 -21.49
C ALA A 131 -1.91 11.88 -20.80
N ARG A 132 -0.72 11.35 -20.51
CA ARG A 132 -0.58 10.11 -19.73
C ARG A 132 -1.02 10.32 -18.29
N ASP A 133 -0.67 11.46 -17.68
CA ASP A 133 -1.08 11.78 -16.32
C ASP A 133 -2.60 11.91 -16.18
N MET A 134 -3.27 12.50 -17.16
CA MET A 134 -4.74 12.52 -17.20
C MET A 134 -5.32 11.12 -17.32
N ALA A 135 -4.77 10.26 -18.17
CA ALA A 135 -5.23 8.89 -18.31
C ALA A 135 -5.05 8.08 -17.02
N TYR A 136 -3.91 8.22 -16.34
CA TYR A 136 -3.64 7.56 -15.06
C TYR A 136 -4.56 8.05 -13.94
N ARG A 137 -4.83 9.36 -13.87
CA ARG A 137 -5.82 9.91 -12.92
C ARG A 137 -7.23 9.40 -13.21
N ALA A 138 -7.63 9.36 -14.49
CA ALA A 138 -8.92 8.80 -14.88
C ALA A 138 -9.04 7.31 -14.50
N GLN A 139 -7.97 6.54 -14.68
CA GLN A 139 -7.92 5.13 -14.24
C GLN A 139 -8.01 5.00 -12.72
N THR A 140 -7.33 5.86 -11.98
CA THR A 140 -7.40 5.91 -10.50
C THR A 140 -8.82 6.21 -10.04
N ALA A 141 -9.46 7.22 -10.63
CA ALA A 141 -10.85 7.54 -10.34
C ALA A 141 -11.81 6.38 -10.68
N ALA A 142 -11.60 5.68 -11.80
CA ALA A 142 -12.39 4.51 -12.18
C ALA A 142 -12.25 3.34 -11.19
N ASN A 143 -11.07 3.19 -10.58
CA ASN A 143 -10.77 2.10 -9.65
C ASN A 143 -11.13 2.42 -8.19
N LEU A 144 -11.38 3.69 -7.84
CA LEU A 144 -11.54 4.18 -6.47
C LEU A 144 -12.58 3.41 -5.62
N TYR A 145 -13.64 2.90 -6.25
CA TYR A 145 -14.72 2.15 -5.59
C TYR A 145 -14.76 0.67 -6.00
N SER A 146 -13.69 0.19 -6.65
CA SER A 146 -13.52 -1.18 -7.08
C SER A 146 -12.62 -1.96 -6.11
N GLN A 147 -12.35 -3.23 -6.43
CA GLN A 147 -11.37 -4.04 -5.70
C GLN A 147 -9.92 -3.74 -6.15
N ASN A 148 -9.73 -2.94 -7.21
CA ASN A 148 -8.41 -2.63 -7.79
C ASN A 148 -7.73 -1.42 -7.14
N LEU A 149 -7.51 -1.49 -5.84
CA LEU A 149 -6.80 -0.43 -5.10
C LEU A 149 -5.28 -0.62 -5.17
N THR A 150 -4.59 0.51 -5.34
CA THR A 150 -3.11 0.56 -5.38
C THR A 150 -2.57 1.39 -4.24
N ALA A 151 -1.55 0.85 -3.58
CA ALA A 151 -0.85 1.49 -2.48
C ALA A 151 0.64 1.73 -2.76
N VAL A 152 1.21 2.71 -2.09
CA VAL A 152 2.66 2.94 -2.04
C VAL A 152 3.11 3.17 -0.59
N VAL A 153 4.32 2.77 -0.26
CA VAL A 153 4.96 3.03 1.03
C VAL A 153 6.01 4.13 0.86
N LEU A 154 5.80 5.26 1.55
CA LEU A 154 6.76 6.34 1.72
C LEU A 154 7.41 6.24 3.09
N LEU A 155 8.67 6.66 3.18
CA LEU A 155 9.47 6.57 4.40
C LEU A 155 9.75 7.95 4.97
N LEU A 156 9.73 8.06 6.30
CA LEU A 156 10.12 9.25 7.04
C LEU A 156 10.84 8.84 8.33
N THR A 157 11.53 9.77 8.98
CA THR A 157 12.11 9.56 10.31
C THR A 157 11.31 10.28 11.39
N PRO A 158 11.37 9.83 12.66
CA PRO A 158 10.72 10.51 13.78
C PRO A 158 11.08 12.00 13.88
N ASN A 159 12.35 12.32 13.69
CA ASN A 159 12.87 13.70 13.73
C ASN A 159 12.36 14.55 12.58
N ASP A 160 11.96 13.92 11.48
CA ASP A 160 11.48 14.59 10.29
C ASP A 160 10.00 14.97 10.36
N TRP A 161 9.20 14.27 11.19
CA TRP A 161 7.75 14.44 11.29
C TRP A 161 7.26 15.90 11.31
N PRO A 162 7.84 16.83 12.11
CA PRO A 162 7.36 18.21 12.17
C PRO A 162 7.47 18.97 10.84
N LYS A 163 8.49 18.65 10.03
CA LYS A 163 8.70 19.25 8.70
C LYS A 163 8.02 18.43 7.61
N TYR A 164 7.91 17.13 7.82
CA TYR A 164 7.29 16.18 6.90
C TYR A 164 5.83 16.52 6.66
N LYS A 165 5.05 16.73 7.72
CA LYS A 165 3.63 17.09 7.62
C LYS A 165 3.37 18.39 6.83
N LEU A 166 4.36 19.28 6.77
CA LEU A 166 4.30 20.54 6.01
C LEU A 166 4.76 20.38 4.56
N GLY A 167 5.27 19.20 4.19
CA GLY A 167 5.87 18.93 2.89
C GLY A 167 7.24 19.58 2.67
N GLU A 168 7.95 19.91 3.75
CA GLU A 168 9.21 20.66 3.69
C GLU A 168 10.47 19.76 3.69
N SER A 169 10.31 18.46 3.94
CA SER A 169 11.42 17.51 4.14
C SER A 169 11.41 16.32 3.17
N ALA A 170 11.32 15.06 3.61
CA ALA A 170 11.30 13.89 2.74
C ALA A 170 10.03 13.85 1.87
N ASN A 171 10.10 13.16 0.72
CA ASN A 171 8.97 12.94 -0.20
C ASN A 171 8.29 14.24 -0.72
N LYS A 172 9.07 15.27 -1.07
CA LYS A 172 8.53 16.57 -1.51
C LYS A 172 7.68 16.48 -2.78
N ALA A 173 8.02 15.57 -3.69
CA ALA A 173 7.27 15.47 -4.94
C ALA A 173 5.89 14.86 -4.69
N PHE A 174 5.71 13.97 -3.71
CA PHE A 174 4.39 13.56 -3.23
C PHE A 174 3.52 14.77 -2.80
N PHE A 175 4.03 15.64 -1.94
CA PHE A 175 3.26 16.83 -1.50
C PHE A 175 2.98 17.78 -2.65
N LYS A 176 3.98 18.03 -3.51
CA LYS A 176 3.81 18.84 -4.70
C LYS A 176 2.70 18.28 -5.58
N ARG A 177 2.67 16.97 -5.80
CA ARG A 177 1.70 16.28 -6.66
C ARG A 177 0.29 16.31 -6.10
N CYS A 178 0.13 16.16 -4.78
CA CYS A 178 -1.17 16.34 -4.14
C CYS A 178 -1.75 17.74 -4.37
N LYS A 179 -0.88 18.77 -4.48
CA LYS A 179 -1.29 20.17 -4.71
C LYS A 179 -1.47 20.54 -6.18
N GLU A 180 -1.01 19.71 -7.12
CA GLU A 180 -1.14 19.96 -8.56
C GLU A 180 -2.59 19.79 -9.06
N SER A 181 -3.45 19.07 -8.32
CA SER A 181 -4.87 18.94 -8.65
C SER A 181 -5.71 18.75 -7.40
N THR A 182 -6.92 19.29 -7.39
CA THR A 182 -7.87 19.16 -6.27
C THR A 182 -8.39 17.73 -6.16
N ASP A 183 -8.35 17.18 -4.94
CA ASP A 183 -9.07 15.95 -4.63
C ASP A 183 -10.53 16.28 -4.31
N PHE A 184 -11.47 15.56 -4.94
CA PHE A 184 -12.91 15.75 -4.72
C PHE A 184 -13.53 14.63 -3.88
N HIS A 185 -12.78 13.58 -3.60
CA HIS A 185 -13.25 12.41 -2.85
C HIS A 185 -12.71 12.36 -1.43
N PHE A 186 -11.54 12.95 -1.20
CA PHE A 186 -10.90 13.04 0.10
C PHE A 186 -10.53 14.48 0.45
N GLU A 187 -10.32 14.73 1.73
CA GLU A 187 -9.74 15.98 2.21
C GLU A 187 -8.36 16.21 1.59
N ASP A 188 -7.95 17.47 1.46
CA ASP A 188 -6.62 17.82 0.98
C ASP A 188 -5.52 17.23 1.87
N VAL A 189 -4.30 17.14 1.33
CA VAL A 189 -3.20 16.45 2.00
C VAL A 189 -2.90 17.09 3.35
N GLU A 190 -2.90 18.42 3.44
CA GLU A 190 -2.67 19.16 4.67
C GLU A 190 -3.72 18.82 5.74
N SER A 191 -5.01 18.85 5.38
CA SER A 191 -6.10 18.47 6.28
C SER A 191 -6.00 17.02 6.78
N GLN A 192 -5.56 16.08 5.93
CA GLN A 192 -5.31 14.70 6.35
C GLN A 192 -4.16 14.63 7.37
N PHE A 193 -3.06 15.36 7.17
CA PHE A 193 -1.95 15.41 8.12
C PHE A 193 -2.32 16.09 9.44
N ASP A 194 -3.15 17.14 9.42
CA ASP A 194 -3.68 17.78 10.62
C ASP A 194 -4.56 16.82 11.45
N ALA A 195 -5.33 15.96 10.78
CA ALA A 195 -6.11 14.92 11.45
C ALA A 195 -5.19 13.86 12.07
N ILE A 196 -4.15 13.43 11.34
CA ILE A 196 -3.16 12.46 11.83
C ILE A 196 -2.40 13.02 13.04
N GLU A 197 -1.99 14.29 13.02
CA GLU A 197 -1.31 14.91 14.16
C GLU A 197 -2.20 14.94 15.42
N LYS A 198 -3.51 15.16 15.25
CA LYS A 198 -4.46 15.08 16.37
C LYS A 198 -4.51 13.69 16.99
N ASP A 199 -4.36 12.62 16.19
CA ASP A 199 -4.31 11.26 16.70
C ASP A 199 -3.04 10.97 17.52
N PHE A 200 -1.95 11.69 17.26
CA PHE A 200 -0.71 11.64 18.03
C PHE A 200 -0.66 12.64 19.21
N THR A 201 -1.72 13.42 19.44
CA THR A 201 -1.82 14.33 20.58
C THR A 201 -2.96 13.91 21.50
N THR A 202 -2.65 13.60 22.76
CA THR A 202 -3.71 13.26 23.73
C THR A 202 -4.50 14.48 24.19
N SER A 203 -5.67 14.23 24.79
CA SER A 203 -6.54 15.24 25.43
C SER A 203 -5.81 16.21 26.35
N ASP A 204 -4.70 15.77 26.93
CA ASP A 204 -3.92 16.52 27.92
C ASP A 204 -2.82 17.39 27.27
N HIS A 205 -2.85 17.56 25.94
CA HIS A 205 -1.87 18.28 25.13
C HIS A 205 -0.41 17.76 25.24
N THR A 206 -0.20 16.57 25.81
CA THR A 206 1.09 15.89 25.73
C THR A 206 1.26 15.34 24.31
N VAL A 207 2.24 15.89 23.60
CA VAL A 207 2.61 15.45 22.24
C VAL A 207 3.28 14.09 22.33
N TYR A 208 2.67 13.04 21.77
CA TYR A 208 3.40 11.82 21.48
C TYR A 208 4.22 12.06 20.23
N SER A 209 5.55 11.95 20.34
CA SER A 209 6.39 11.91 19.16
C SER A 209 6.16 10.58 18.46
N VAL A 210 5.98 10.66 17.14
CA VAL A 210 5.92 9.48 16.27
C VAL A 210 7.18 8.65 16.47
N GLN A 211 7.03 7.33 16.62
CA GLN A 211 8.13 6.41 16.90
C GLN A 211 8.45 5.52 15.70
N GLU A 212 9.64 4.93 15.68
CA GLU A 212 9.99 3.90 14.69
C GLU A 212 8.93 2.78 14.68
N GLY A 213 8.49 2.39 13.48
CA GLY A 213 7.51 1.33 13.27
C GLY A 213 6.06 1.81 13.28
N ASP A 214 5.81 3.03 13.73
CA ASP A 214 4.53 3.70 13.50
C ASP A 214 4.34 3.94 12.00
N PHE A 215 3.09 3.92 11.57
CA PHE A 215 2.74 4.35 10.22
C PHE A 215 1.36 4.98 10.22
N PHE A 216 1.11 5.82 9.24
CA PHE A 216 -0.19 6.45 9.01
C PHE A 216 -0.52 6.40 7.52
N ILE A 217 -1.78 6.69 7.20
CA ILE A 217 -2.34 6.48 5.87
C ILE A 217 -2.96 7.79 5.38
N THR A 218 -2.58 8.21 4.19
CA THR A 218 -3.33 9.23 3.43
C THR A 218 -3.99 8.59 2.22
N ARG A 219 -5.13 9.15 1.79
CA ARG A 219 -5.96 8.64 0.70
C ARG A 219 -6.09 9.69 -0.38
N HIS A 220 -6.02 9.25 -1.63
CA HIS A 220 -5.93 10.14 -2.78
C HIS A 220 -6.73 9.57 -3.95
N SER A 221 -7.48 10.43 -4.63
CA SER A 221 -8.09 10.17 -5.94
C SER A 221 -7.43 10.98 -7.06
N ASN A 222 -6.60 11.95 -6.68
CA ASN A 222 -5.90 12.87 -7.58
C ASN A 222 -4.46 12.46 -7.92
N LEU A 223 -3.91 11.42 -7.28
CA LEU A 223 -2.58 10.88 -7.60
C LEU A 223 -2.66 9.85 -8.73
N PRO A 224 -1.70 9.83 -9.68
CA PRO A 224 -1.70 8.87 -10.78
C PRO A 224 -1.40 7.45 -10.27
N LEU A 225 -2.31 6.51 -10.52
CA LEU A 225 -2.21 5.08 -10.18
C LEU A 225 -2.05 4.76 -8.69
N VAL A 226 -2.24 5.73 -7.79
CA VAL A 226 -2.06 5.56 -6.35
C VAL A 226 -3.31 6.03 -5.63
N HIS A 227 -3.91 5.14 -4.84
CA HIS A 227 -5.09 5.45 -4.04
C HIS A 227 -4.74 5.66 -2.57
N ILE A 228 -3.73 4.94 -2.09
CA ILE A 228 -3.39 4.82 -0.67
C ILE A 228 -1.89 5.04 -0.52
N VAL A 229 -1.52 5.94 0.38
CA VAL A 229 -0.11 6.19 0.71
C VAL A 229 0.09 5.82 2.17
N PHE A 230 0.89 4.78 2.40
CA PHE A 230 1.38 4.42 3.72
C PHE A 230 2.64 5.21 3.99
N HIS A 231 2.67 5.93 5.10
CA HIS A 231 3.84 6.67 5.55
C HIS A 231 4.45 5.92 6.73
N LEU A 232 5.50 5.14 6.49
CA LEU A 232 6.14 4.29 7.48
C LEU A 232 7.33 5.02 8.12
N VAL A 233 7.32 5.09 9.44
CA VAL A 233 8.34 5.78 10.23
C VAL A 233 9.48 4.81 10.50
N ILE A 234 10.67 5.18 10.08
CA ILE A 234 11.89 4.41 10.23
C ILE A 234 12.95 5.24 10.95
N GLU A 235 13.69 4.61 11.85
CA GLU A 235 14.88 5.22 12.46
C GLU A 235 16.07 4.91 11.56
N PHE A 236 16.79 5.96 11.16
CA PHE A 236 17.96 5.81 10.32
C PHE A 236 19.02 6.85 10.69
N GLU A 237 20.20 6.38 11.07
CA GLU A 237 21.39 7.20 11.30
C GLU A 237 22.45 6.92 10.22
N SER A 238 22.75 5.65 9.98
CA SER A 238 23.63 5.20 8.90
C SER A 238 23.40 3.72 8.60
N ILE A 239 23.90 3.23 7.45
CA ILE A 239 23.83 1.81 7.08
C ILE A 239 24.48 0.93 8.16
N GLN A 240 25.56 1.41 8.77
CA GLN A 240 26.35 0.66 9.76
C GLN A 240 25.73 0.66 11.16
N LYS A 241 25.09 1.77 11.55
CA LYS A 241 24.50 1.91 12.90
C LYS A 241 23.06 1.43 12.97
N SER A 242 22.32 1.54 11.88
CA SER A 242 20.91 1.16 11.82
C SER A 242 20.78 -0.24 11.22
N GLU A 243 21.19 -1.28 11.95
CA GLU A 243 21.00 -2.66 11.47
C GLU A 243 19.51 -3.05 11.50
N LEU A 244 18.99 -3.55 10.38
CA LEU A 244 17.62 -4.00 10.27
C LEU A 244 17.53 -5.49 10.61
N THR A 245 16.69 -5.86 11.57
CA THR A 245 16.46 -7.25 11.99
C THR A 245 14.98 -7.58 12.00
N TYR A 246 14.61 -8.85 12.10
CA TYR A 246 13.20 -9.26 12.22
C TYR A 246 12.48 -8.69 13.45
N ARG A 247 13.22 -8.21 14.46
CA ARG A 247 12.68 -7.59 15.67
C ARG A 247 12.59 -6.07 15.58
N SER A 248 13.18 -5.46 14.55
CA SER A 248 13.16 -4.00 14.36
C SER A 248 11.73 -3.49 14.21
N ASN A 249 11.44 -2.33 14.78
CA ASN A 249 10.10 -1.78 14.77
C ASN A 249 9.67 -1.40 13.34
N ALA A 250 10.59 -0.95 12.49
CA ALA A 250 10.34 -0.73 11.06
C ALA A 250 9.78 -2.00 10.36
N ILE A 251 10.32 -3.19 10.66
CA ILE A 251 9.81 -4.47 10.10
C ILE A 251 8.43 -4.81 10.67
N ASN A 252 8.17 -4.52 11.95
CA ASN A 252 6.85 -4.70 12.54
C ASN A 252 5.81 -3.75 11.91
N GLY A 253 6.19 -2.50 11.64
CA GLY A 253 5.38 -1.53 10.89
C GLY A 253 5.04 -2.04 9.50
N LEU A 254 6.03 -2.51 8.73
CA LEU A 254 5.80 -3.13 7.42
C LEU A 254 4.84 -4.34 7.50
N ARG A 255 4.99 -5.22 8.50
CA ARG A 255 4.05 -6.34 8.70
C ARG A 255 2.62 -5.87 8.93
N ASN A 256 2.44 -4.79 9.68
CA ASN A 256 1.13 -4.24 9.96
C ASN A 256 0.52 -3.56 8.73
N ILE A 257 1.32 -2.86 7.92
CA ILE A 257 0.91 -2.35 6.60
C ILE A 257 0.43 -3.51 5.72
N LEU A 258 1.21 -4.58 5.60
CA LEU A 258 0.83 -5.73 4.79
C LEU A 258 -0.49 -6.36 5.29
N LYS A 259 -0.70 -6.48 6.61
CA LYS A 259 -2.00 -6.95 7.15
C LYS A 259 -3.18 -6.07 6.73
N ILE A 260 -2.97 -4.75 6.62
CA ILE A 260 -3.99 -3.82 6.13
C ILE A 260 -4.23 -4.05 4.64
N ILE A 261 -3.17 -4.20 3.83
CA ILE A 261 -3.28 -4.54 2.40
C ILE A 261 -4.20 -5.75 2.19
N ASP A 262 -4.02 -6.81 2.96
CA ASP A 262 -4.89 -7.99 2.85
C ASP A 262 -6.30 -7.75 3.40
N ARG A 263 -6.42 -7.14 4.58
CA ARG A 263 -7.72 -6.86 5.21
C ARG A 263 -8.66 -6.04 4.33
N PHE A 264 -8.10 -5.11 3.56
CA PHE A 264 -8.84 -4.22 2.67
C PHE A 264 -8.77 -4.63 1.20
N ASP A 265 -8.24 -5.82 0.93
CA ASP A 265 -8.10 -6.40 -0.41
C ASP A 265 -7.46 -5.45 -1.44
N ILE A 266 -6.39 -4.77 -1.00
CA ILE A 266 -5.61 -3.88 -1.86
C ILE A 266 -4.78 -4.76 -2.81
N THR A 267 -4.96 -4.58 -4.11
CA THR A 267 -4.44 -5.50 -5.13
C THR A 267 -3.00 -5.19 -5.52
N SER A 268 -2.53 -3.97 -5.33
CA SER A 268 -1.15 -3.58 -5.67
C SER A 268 -0.49 -2.78 -4.55
N ILE A 269 0.77 -3.09 -4.23
CA ILE A 269 1.60 -2.30 -3.32
C ILE A 269 3.01 -2.10 -3.89
N SER A 270 3.49 -0.87 -3.84
CA SER A 270 4.89 -0.51 -4.10
C SER A 270 5.61 -0.16 -2.80
N LEU A 271 6.77 -0.75 -2.52
CA LEU A 271 7.53 -0.48 -1.30
C LEU A 271 9.06 -0.47 -1.52
N PRO A 272 9.82 0.38 -0.81
CA PRO A 272 11.29 0.41 -0.90
C PRO A 272 11.91 -0.89 -0.38
N ILE A 273 12.69 -1.58 -1.22
CA ILE A 273 13.24 -2.90 -0.88
C ILE A 273 14.25 -2.85 0.27
N LEU A 274 14.91 -1.70 0.48
CA LEU A 274 15.94 -1.52 1.50
C LEU A 274 15.43 -0.91 2.80
N LEU A 275 14.19 -0.42 2.82
CA LEU A 275 13.63 0.44 3.89
C LEU A 275 14.64 1.52 4.34
N LEU A 276 15.07 2.33 3.38
CA LEU A 276 15.99 3.44 3.57
C LEU A 276 15.33 4.73 3.06
N PRO A 277 15.60 5.89 3.69
CA PRO A 277 15.18 7.19 3.18
C PRO A 277 15.62 7.40 1.71
N SER A 278 14.76 8.06 0.91
CA SER A 278 14.97 8.25 -0.53
C SER A 278 16.12 9.20 -0.87
N ASP A 279 16.52 10.07 0.06
CA ASP A 279 17.54 11.12 -0.12
C ASP A 279 18.98 10.63 0.10
N ILE A 280 19.16 9.37 0.42
CA ILE A 280 20.48 8.79 0.66
C ILE A 280 21.02 8.20 -0.64
N ASP A 281 22.21 8.67 -1.02
CA ASP A 281 22.99 8.01 -2.06
C ASP A 281 23.70 6.78 -1.46
N ILE A 282 23.10 5.62 -1.72
CA ILE A 282 23.44 4.35 -1.08
C ILE A 282 24.49 3.58 -1.90
N PHE A 283 24.66 3.87 -3.19
CA PHE A 283 25.45 2.99 -4.08
C PHE A 283 26.72 3.64 -4.63
N THR A 284 26.89 4.95 -4.51
CA THR A 284 28.11 5.64 -4.96
C THR A 284 29.20 5.74 -3.90
N ALA A 285 28.84 5.64 -2.60
CA ALA A 285 29.73 5.90 -1.47
C ALA A 285 30.04 4.67 -0.60
N THR A 286 29.56 3.48 -0.98
CA THR A 286 29.62 2.29 -0.12
C THR A 286 30.85 1.43 -0.34
N ASP A 287 31.53 1.08 0.75
CA ASP A 287 32.51 0.01 0.77
C ASP A 287 31.84 -1.37 0.67
N GLN A 288 32.62 -2.42 0.42
CA GLN A 288 32.12 -3.82 0.34
C GLN A 288 31.35 -4.26 1.59
N THR A 289 31.67 -3.71 2.76
CA THR A 289 30.96 -4.00 4.02
C THR A 289 29.52 -3.48 3.98
N ASP A 290 29.31 -2.30 3.42
CA ASP A 290 28.00 -1.67 3.34
C ASP A 290 27.14 -2.39 2.29
N GLU A 291 27.71 -2.83 1.17
CA GLU A 291 26.97 -3.62 0.16
C GLU A 291 26.38 -4.90 0.76
N ASN A 292 27.14 -5.62 1.59
CA ASN A 292 26.64 -6.81 2.30
C ASN A 292 25.48 -6.48 3.27
N MET A 293 25.52 -5.32 3.93
CA MET A 293 24.45 -4.85 4.81
C MET A 293 23.18 -4.52 4.02
N LEU A 294 23.32 -3.93 2.82
CA LEU A 294 22.21 -3.64 1.92
C LEU A 294 21.54 -4.92 1.41
N ILE A 295 22.33 -5.93 1.02
CA ILE A 295 21.81 -7.24 0.62
C ILE A 295 21.04 -7.90 1.77
N LYS A 296 21.57 -7.88 3.00
CA LYS A 296 20.87 -8.40 4.19
C LYS A 296 19.57 -7.66 4.48
N ARG A 297 19.56 -6.33 4.34
CA ARG A 297 18.34 -5.50 4.47
C ARG A 297 17.29 -5.88 3.44
N GLY A 298 17.67 -5.95 2.16
CA GLY A 298 16.79 -6.38 1.08
C GLY A 298 16.25 -7.79 1.32
N GLU A 299 17.10 -8.73 1.71
CA GLU A 299 16.72 -10.10 2.03
C GLU A 299 15.65 -10.15 3.13
N LEU A 300 15.82 -9.35 4.19
CA LEU A 300 14.89 -9.28 5.31
C LEU A 300 13.51 -8.74 4.89
N VAL A 301 13.47 -7.66 4.11
CA VAL A 301 12.22 -7.08 3.60
C VAL A 301 11.51 -8.08 2.68
N LEU A 302 12.25 -8.70 1.75
CA LEU A 302 11.72 -9.72 0.84
C LEU A 302 11.17 -10.93 1.58
N LYS A 303 11.89 -11.45 2.59
CA LYS A 303 11.43 -12.56 3.43
C LYS A 303 10.21 -12.18 4.27
N CYS A 304 10.17 -10.95 4.80
CA CYS A 304 9.02 -10.43 5.53
C CYS A 304 7.76 -10.44 4.64
N THR A 305 7.87 -9.88 3.43
CA THR A 305 6.79 -9.84 2.45
C THR A 305 6.38 -11.23 1.99
N LYS A 306 7.34 -12.12 1.70
CA LYS A 306 7.06 -13.54 1.37
C LYS A 306 6.29 -14.24 2.49
N GLY A 307 6.75 -14.11 3.73
CA GLY A 307 6.08 -14.72 4.88
C GLY A 307 4.64 -14.23 5.04
N PHE A 308 4.40 -12.95 4.77
CA PHE A 308 3.05 -12.41 4.72
C PHE A 308 2.20 -13.02 3.59
N MET A 309 2.72 -13.07 2.36
CA MET A 309 2.01 -13.64 1.21
C MET A 309 1.66 -15.14 1.42
N MET A 310 2.53 -15.89 2.10
CA MET A 310 2.29 -17.30 2.43
C MET A 310 1.22 -17.50 3.51
N ASN A 311 1.18 -16.63 4.52
CA ASN A 311 0.29 -16.77 5.68
C ASN A 311 -1.15 -16.31 5.40
N ASN A 312 -1.34 -15.40 4.44
CA ASN A 312 -2.66 -14.82 4.12
C ASN A 312 -3.28 -15.41 2.86
N VAL A 313 -2.87 -16.61 2.45
CA VAL A 313 -3.65 -17.41 1.50
C VAL A 313 -4.90 -17.89 2.21
N SER A 314 -5.89 -17.00 2.31
CA SER A 314 -7.17 -17.27 2.94
C SER A 314 -7.82 -18.47 2.27
N VAL A 315 -8.17 -19.49 3.06
CA VAL A 315 -9.13 -20.51 2.62
C VAL A 315 -10.42 -19.77 2.30
N PRO A 316 -10.89 -19.77 1.04
CA PRO A 316 -12.04 -18.97 0.66
C PRO A 316 -13.27 -19.46 1.43
N LYS A 317 -13.78 -18.63 2.34
CA LYS A 317 -14.91 -19.00 3.20
C LYS A 317 -16.24 -19.12 2.44
N HIS A 318 -16.31 -18.69 1.18
CA HIS A 318 -17.41 -18.96 0.26
C HIS A 318 -16.91 -18.81 -1.18
N VAL A 319 -16.67 -19.94 -1.86
CA VAL A 319 -16.34 -19.94 -3.30
C VAL A 319 -17.65 -20.01 -4.09
N THR A 320 -18.13 -18.87 -4.57
CA THR A 320 -18.47 -18.79 -5.99
C THR A 320 -17.15 -18.51 -6.71
N GLU A 321 -16.94 -19.13 -7.87
CA GLU A 321 -15.75 -19.07 -8.74
C GLU A 321 -15.36 -17.64 -9.17
N LYS A 322 -15.07 -16.74 -8.22
CA LYS A 322 -14.32 -15.53 -8.50
C LYS A 322 -12.88 -15.96 -8.64
N GLU A 323 -12.37 -15.84 -9.87
CA GLU A 323 -10.95 -15.82 -10.15
C GLU A 323 -10.25 -15.01 -9.06
N GLN A 324 -9.32 -15.62 -8.35
CA GLN A 324 -8.58 -14.94 -7.31
C GLN A 324 -7.74 -13.86 -8.00
N GLU A 325 -8.12 -12.59 -7.82
CA GLU A 325 -7.44 -11.47 -8.45
C GLU A 325 -5.95 -11.51 -8.09
N THR A 326 -5.10 -11.40 -9.10
CA THR A 326 -3.66 -11.52 -8.94
C THR A 326 -3.14 -10.27 -8.24
N LYS A 327 -2.60 -10.43 -7.02
CA LYS A 327 -2.00 -9.33 -6.27
C LYS A 327 -0.60 -9.00 -6.78
N THR A 328 -0.24 -7.73 -6.85
CA THR A 328 1.05 -7.24 -7.33
C THR A 328 1.86 -6.61 -6.20
N VAL A 329 3.13 -6.99 -6.09
CA VAL A 329 4.08 -6.36 -5.17
C VAL A 329 5.25 -5.83 -5.99
N THR A 330 5.47 -4.53 -5.92
CA THR A 330 6.59 -3.85 -6.56
C THR A 330 7.64 -3.45 -5.51
N PHE A 331 8.84 -3.97 -5.66
CA PHE A 331 10.01 -3.61 -4.86
C PHE A 331 10.80 -2.52 -5.57
N LEU A 332 10.95 -1.38 -4.90
CA LEU A 332 11.64 -0.20 -5.44
C LEU A 332 13.12 -0.22 -5.02
N LEU A 333 13.99 -0.05 -6.01
CA LEU A 333 15.43 0.19 -5.85
C LEU A 333 15.76 1.63 -6.26
N ASN A 334 16.68 2.25 -5.52
CA ASN A 334 17.18 3.60 -5.82
C ASN A 334 17.81 3.68 -7.21
N LYS A 335 17.76 4.88 -7.80
CA LYS A 335 18.17 5.13 -9.19
C LYS A 335 19.67 4.94 -9.44
N ASP A 336 20.48 5.13 -8.40
CA ASP A 336 21.94 5.12 -8.49
C ASP A 336 22.52 3.70 -8.49
N VAL A 337 21.65 2.68 -8.59
CA VAL A 337 22.06 1.28 -8.63
C VAL A 337 22.72 0.92 -9.97
N SER A 338 23.89 0.30 -9.91
CA SER A 338 24.53 -0.27 -11.10
C SER A 338 23.78 -1.50 -11.62
N GLU A 339 23.98 -1.85 -12.89
CA GLU A 339 23.40 -3.07 -13.48
C GLU A 339 23.83 -4.34 -12.71
N GLN A 340 25.06 -4.38 -12.20
CA GLN A 340 25.54 -5.49 -11.37
C GLN A 340 24.78 -5.59 -10.04
N GLN A 341 24.61 -4.47 -9.33
CA GLN A 341 23.86 -4.45 -8.07
C GLN A 341 22.37 -4.78 -8.30
N PHE A 342 21.77 -4.28 -9.38
CA PHE A 342 20.41 -4.67 -9.78
C PHE A 342 20.30 -6.18 -9.98
N ASN A 343 21.27 -6.78 -10.69
CA ASN A 343 21.31 -8.22 -10.89
C ASN A 343 21.49 -9.00 -9.57
N ASN A 344 22.24 -8.48 -8.60
CA ASN A 344 22.35 -9.08 -7.26
C ASN A 344 20.98 -9.11 -6.56
N PHE A 345 20.24 -7.99 -6.54
CA PHE A 345 18.90 -7.95 -5.95
C PHE A 345 17.87 -8.78 -6.73
N ARG A 346 18.00 -8.86 -8.06
CA ARG A 346 17.19 -9.75 -8.91
C ARG A 346 17.42 -11.22 -8.54
N GLN A 347 18.67 -11.64 -8.39
CA GLN A 347 19.02 -13.00 -7.95
C GLN A 347 18.52 -13.28 -6.53
N LEU A 348 18.65 -12.31 -5.62
CA LEU A 348 18.12 -12.42 -4.25
C LEU A 348 16.60 -12.59 -4.24
N LEU A 349 15.90 -11.74 -4.99
CA LEU A 349 14.44 -11.78 -5.15
C LEU A 349 13.98 -13.12 -5.72
N THR A 350 14.57 -13.55 -6.84
CA THR A 350 14.23 -14.85 -7.43
C THR A 350 14.60 -16.02 -6.52
N GLY A 351 15.74 -15.99 -5.82
CA GLY A 351 16.14 -17.03 -4.87
C GLY A 351 15.18 -17.19 -3.70
N ILE A 352 14.71 -16.08 -3.13
CA ILE A 352 13.76 -16.08 -2.02
C ILE A 352 12.39 -16.62 -2.46
N PHE A 353 11.91 -16.24 -3.65
CA PHE A 353 10.56 -16.59 -4.09
C PHE A 353 10.45 -17.86 -4.94
N ARG A 354 11.54 -18.37 -5.54
CA ARG A 354 11.56 -19.63 -6.30
C ARG A 354 11.57 -20.90 -5.43
N ALA A 355 12.04 -20.82 -4.18
CA ALA A 355 12.18 -21.99 -3.30
C ALA A 355 10.84 -22.50 -2.73
N SER A 356 9.73 -22.42 -3.46
CA SER A 356 8.38 -22.79 -2.99
C SER A 356 7.51 -23.33 -4.11
#